data_AF-A0A952U3C2-F1
#
_entry.id   AF-A0A952U3C2-F1
#
_cell.length_a   1.000
_cell.length_b   1.000
_cell.length_c   1.000
_cell.angle_alpha   90.00
_cell.angle_beta   90.00
_cell.angle_gamma   90.00
#
_symmetry.space_group_name_H-M   'P 1'
#
loop_
_entity.id
_entity.type
_entity.pdbx_description
1 polymer ?
#
loop_
_entity_poly.entity_id
_entity_poly.type
_entity_poly.pdbx_seq_one_letter_code
_entity_poly.pdbx_strand_id
1 'polypeptide(L)'
;MEANQNHDRRFYPLKLLVIPGVVLLSQLLFSILSQPDTINHDCAFILHGAQLILDGRHPMSGFLDMAPPITFYALVPFCFLCQSFALPLALTWNLLCWGFICATYILAILIVEKDADKHTARDWLMVGPLFCGFLLWNLVMSYHLGQREHLFVLTFFLFFLLRWKRLLGLEVDKRIAIGTGIACGFICFVKPYFCATVFALELYWFFNAVLRKRRANYALLRAQEVLAFVAIGAACPLVSFAIPNIGEYYDRIIPLVVNGYQAFDVSKSALFSFESIHGQLVGNRLVVIAFVLLGLFLIRTTSLLAPLLVWTISGFAIYALQGKGWAYHSIPMVAGYYLTASIVVGMFAIYLLRLFSRLNKSGDYWSSKTINTDESHMVLSQSAVIAFLFYAALSIPFAASLIHNSSVSAKILPVLDTVIARETKPKDNVLILTTNFSAAFPVVLQTDRRQAARYLWCFNVPMVEMLRKGPDREKWDGEYASFIREVVADIRDSKPKLIAFDKWNDSLHRDLFQDPAVSEVLNGYEPLRGENGFALWKLK
;
A
#
# COMPACT_ATOMS: atom_id res chain seq x y z
N MET A 1 -8.11 -10.07 -55.89
CA MET A 1 -7.63 -10.99 -54.84
C MET A 1 -7.60 -10.22 -53.53
N GLU A 2 -8.77 -10.00 -52.96
CA GLU A 2 -8.94 -9.49 -51.60
C GLU A 2 -8.75 -10.67 -50.67
N ALA A 3 -7.63 -10.67 -49.92
CA ALA A 3 -7.39 -11.67 -48.90
C ALA A 3 -8.49 -11.53 -47.84
N ASN A 4 -9.33 -12.55 -47.77
CA ASN A 4 -10.39 -12.70 -46.80
C ASN A 4 -9.77 -12.69 -45.39
N GLN A 5 -9.63 -11.51 -44.80
CA GLN A 5 -9.27 -11.31 -43.40
C GLN A 5 -10.47 -11.73 -42.54
N ASN A 6 -10.75 -13.04 -42.52
CA ASN A 6 -11.43 -13.63 -41.38
C ASN A 6 -10.47 -13.46 -40.21
N HIS A 7 -10.60 -12.31 -39.53
CA HIS A 7 -10.10 -12.12 -38.19
C HIS A 7 -10.78 -13.19 -37.33
N ASP A 8 -10.15 -14.36 -37.23
CA ASP A 8 -10.44 -15.35 -36.21
C ASP A 8 -10.31 -14.65 -34.87
N ARG A 9 -11.46 -14.18 -34.40
CA ARG A 9 -11.62 -13.60 -33.08
C ARG A 9 -11.26 -14.72 -32.12
N ARG A 10 -10.01 -14.70 -31.64
CA ARG A 10 -9.58 -15.50 -30.50
C ARG A 10 -10.43 -15.06 -29.31
N PHE A 11 -11.59 -15.69 -29.15
CA PHE A 11 -12.55 -15.39 -28.11
C PHE A 11 -12.01 -15.90 -26.77
N TYR A 12 -11.04 -15.20 -26.19
CA TYR A 12 -11.00 -15.08 -24.74
C TYR A 12 -11.90 -13.90 -24.43
N PRO A 13 -13.13 -14.11 -23.94
CA PRO A 13 -13.93 -12.98 -23.55
C PRO A 13 -13.25 -12.41 -22.31
N LEU A 14 -12.54 -11.30 -22.42
CA LEU A 14 -12.26 -10.43 -21.27
C LEU A 14 -13.55 -10.15 -20.49
N LYS A 15 -14.71 -10.23 -21.17
CA LYS A 15 -16.05 -10.28 -20.58
C LYS A 15 -16.22 -11.36 -19.49
N LEU A 16 -15.48 -12.46 -19.53
CA LEU A 16 -15.48 -13.46 -18.47
C LEU A 16 -14.67 -13.05 -17.24
N LEU A 17 -13.83 -12.02 -17.32
CA LEU A 17 -13.26 -11.37 -16.15
C LEU A 17 -14.28 -10.47 -15.43
N VAL A 18 -15.39 -10.11 -16.08
CA VAL A 18 -16.45 -9.32 -15.44
C VAL A 18 -17.08 -10.10 -14.29
N ILE A 19 -17.40 -11.39 -14.46
CA ILE A 19 -18.01 -12.21 -13.41
C ILE A 19 -17.13 -12.30 -12.14
N PRO A 20 -15.88 -12.79 -12.18
CA PRO A 20 -14.99 -12.86 -11.03
C PRO A 20 -14.66 -11.45 -10.50
N GLY A 21 -14.56 -10.46 -11.40
CA GLY A 21 -14.41 -9.05 -11.04
C GLY A 21 -15.55 -8.58 -10.16
N VAL A 22 -16.79 -8.74 -10.61
CA VAL A 22 -18.00 -8.39 -9.86
C VAL A 22 -18.05 -9.15 -8.55
N VAL A 23 -17.79 -10.46 -8.53
CA VAL A 23 -17.83 -11.26 -7.29
C VAL A 23 -16.81 -10.78 -6.27
N LEU A 24 -15.53 -10.66 -6.65
CA LEU A 24 -14.46 -10.27 -5.72
C LEU A 24 -14.58 -8.80 -5.27
N LEU A 25 -14.96 -7.89 -6.19
CA LEU A 25 -15.18 -6.48 -5.85
C LEU A 25 -16.43 -6.30 -4.97
N SER A 26 -17.49 -7.09 -5.19
CA SER A 26 -18.68 -7.09 -4.34
C SER A 26 -18.38 -7.67 -2.97
N GLN A 27 -17.56 -8.72 -2.88
CA GLN A 27 -17.10 -9.26 -1.61
C GLN A 27 -16.29 -8.23 -0.82
N LEU A 28 -15.39 -7.50 -1.49
CA LEU A 28 -14.62 -6.42 -0.88
C LEU A 28 -15.55 -5.29 -0.40
N LEU A 29 -16.51 -4.89 -1.23
CA LEU A 29 -17.52 -3.88 -0.87
C LEU A 29 -18.34 -4.33 0.34
N PHE A 30 -18.81 -5.58 0.34
CA PHE A 30 -19.54 -6.17 1.46
C PHE A 30 -18.70 -6.15 2.74
N SER A 31 -17.41 -6.47 2.65
CA SER A 31 -16.49 -6.38 3.80
C SER A 31 -16.37 -4.97 4.35
N ILE A 32 -16.28 -3.95 3.46
CA ILE A 32 -16.23 -2.53 3.86
C ILE A 32 -17.54 -2.11 4.52
N LEU A 33 -18.69 -2.43 3.92
CA LEU A 33 -20.01 -2.06 4.43
C LEU A 33 -20.36 -2.79 5.73
N SER A 34 -19.82 -3.99 5.95
CA SER A 34 -19.99 -4.75 7.20
C SER A 34 -19.21 -4.18 8.37
N GLN A 35 -18.17 -3.36 8.11
CA GLN A 35 -17.33 -2.73 9.12
C GLN A 35 -17.01 -1.28 8.72
N PRO A 36 -18.02 -0.39 8.68
CA PRO A 36 -17.89 0.94 8.10
C PRO A 36 -16.87 1.83 8.83
N ASP A 37 -16.65 1.59 10.12
CA ASP A 37 -15.72 2.37 10.95
C ASP A 37 -14.28 1.85 10.90
N THR A 38 -14.05 0.65 10.35
CA THR A 38 -12.70 0.08 10.29
C THR A 38 -11.83 0.90 9.36
N ILE A 39 -10.72 1.42 9.89
CA ILE A 39 -9.72 2.14 9.11
C ILE A 39 -8.33 1.74 9.57
N ASN A 40 -7.42 1.63 8.61
CA ASN A 40 -6.01 1.42 8.91
C ASN A 40 -5.44 2.57 9.72
N HIS A 41 -4.57 2.28 10.69
CA HIS A 41 -3.93 3.29 11.52
C HIS A 41 -3.10 4.31 10.75
N ASP A 42 -2.36 3.93 9.71
CA ASP A 42 -1.63 4.88 8.86
C ASP A 42 -2.59 5.81 8.11
N CYS A 43 -3.69 5.26 7.59
CA CYS A 43 -4.70 6.05 6.88
C CYS A 43 -5.39 7.03 7.85
N ALA A 44 -5.81 6.54 9.03
CA ALA A 44 -6.43 7.36 10.06
C ALA A 44 -5.50 8.50 10.50
N PHE A 45 -4.22 8.19 10.68
CA PHE A 45 -3.17 9.14 11.02
C PHE A 45 -3.03 10.27 9.98
N ILE A 46 -2.90 9.94 8.69
CA ILE A 46 -2.75 10.96 7.64
C ILE A 46 -4.04 11.77 7.46
N LEU A 47 -5.21 11.13 7.52
CA LEU A 47 -6.50 11.82 7.47
C LEU A 47 -6.68 12.77 8.65
N HIS A 48 -6.23 12.40 9.85
CA HIS A 48 -6.26 13.29 10.99
C HIS A 48 -5.37 14.52 10.77
N GLY A 49 -4.14 14.34 10.24
CA GLY A 49 -3.29 15.46 9.85
C GLY A 49 -3.96 16.40 8.83
N ALA A 50 -4.71 15.85 7.87
CA ALA A 50 -5.49 16.65 6.93
C ALA A 50 -6.67 17.39 7.59
N GLN A 51 -7.35 16.79 8.57
CA GLN A 51 -8.37 17.47 9.38
C GLN A 51 -7.77 18.62 10.19
N LEU A 52 -6.57 18.46 10.76
CA LEU A 52 -5.89 19.54 11.47
C LEU A 52 -5.57 20.73 10.55
N ILE A 53 -5.23 20.48 9.29
CA ILE A 53 -5.04 21.54 8.29
C ILE A 53 -6.36 22.28 8.02
N LEU A 54 -7.48 21.57 7.90
CA LEU A 54 -8.80 22.19 7.75
C LEU A 54 -9.22 23.00 8.98
N ASP A 55 -8.83 22.56 10.16
CA ASP A 55 -9.00 23.28 11.42
C ASP A 55 -8.05 24.50 11.55
N GLY A 56 -7.26 24.81 10.52
CA GLY A 56 -6.37 25.97 10.46
C GLY A 56 -4.99 25.75 11.06
N ARG A 57 -4.63 24.52 11.43
CA ARG A 57 -3.27 24.20 11.89
C ARG A 57 -2.33 24.05 10.69
N HIS A 58 -1.10 24.50 10.86
CA HIS A 58 -0.06 24.33 9.84
C HIS A 58 0.90 23.20 10.25
N PRO A 59 1.39 22.38 9.30
CA PRO A 59 2.48 21.46 9.58
C PRO A 59 3.70 22.20 10.15
N MET A 60 4.48 21.49 10.96
CA MET A 60 5.65 21.93 11.72
C MET A 60 5.36 22.87 12.89
N SER A 61 4.46 23.85 12.74
CA SER A 61 4.13 24.75 13.86
C SER A 61 2.92 24.31 14.68
N GLY A 62 1.92 23.71 14.04
CA GLY A 62 0.67 23.26 14.66
C GLY A 62 0.57 21.75 14.86
N PHE A 63 1.31 20.98 14.06
CA PHE A 63 1.55 19.56 14.29
C PHE A 63 2.84 19.08 13.59
N LEU A 64 3.48 18.04 14.14
CA LEU A 64 4.77 17.51 13.74
C LEU A 64 4.67 16.04 13.35
N ASP A 65 5.33 15.68 12.24
CA ASP A 65 5.53 14.31 11.79
C ASP A 65 6.77 14.18 10.88
N MET A 66 7.28 12.96 10.72
CA MET A 66 8.36 12.63 9.80
C MET A 66 7.95 12.62 8.32
N ALA A 67 6.67 12.41 8.00
CA ALA A 67 6.20 12.42 6.61
C ALA A 67 6.27 13.83 6.00
N PRO A 68 6.55 13.94 4.69
CA PRO A 68 6.53 15.23 4.01
C PRO A 68 5.16 15.90 4.17
N PRO A 69 5.09 17.20 4.50
CA PRO A 69 3.83 17.91 4.75
C PRO A 69 2.79 17.78 3.63
N ILE A 70 3.24 17.69 2.37
CA ILE A 70 2.38 17.50 1.20
C ILE A 70 1.49 16.24 1.30
N THR A 71 1.91 15.23 2.07
CA THR A 71 1.16 14.00 2.32
C THR A 71 -0.21 14.32 2.95
N PHE A 72 -0.24 15.27 3.89
CA PHE A 72 -1.47 15.69 4.57
C PHE A 72 -2.30 16.62 3.66
N TYR A 73 -1.65 17.58 2.99
CA TYR A 73 -2.33 18.49 2.06
C TYR A 73 -3.05 17.78 0.93
N ALA A 74 -2.49 16.67 0.43
CA ALA A 74 -3.11 15.85 -0.62
C ALA A 74 -4.50 15.32 -0.25
N LEU A 75 -4.77 15.13 1.05
CA LEU A 75 -6.04 14.61 1.56
C LEU A 75 -6.99 15.70 2.08
N VAL A 76 -6.56 16.96 2.12
CA VAL A 76 -7.41 18.09 2.54
C VAL A 76 -8.70 18.20 1.72
N PRO A 77 -8.68 18.11 0.37
CA PRO A 77 -9.93 18.16 -0.40
C PRO A 77 -10.90 17.03 -0.04
N PHE A 78 -10.38 15.85 0.25
CA PHE A 78 -11.20 14.70 0.67
C PHE A 78 -11.84 14.93 2.04
N CYS A 79 -11.06 15.36 3.04
CA CYS A 79 -11.59 15.67 4.37
C CYS A 79 -12.59 16.84 4.33
N PHE A 80 -12.37 17.84 3.47
CA PHE A 80 -13.27 18.98 3.29
C PHE A 80 -14.63 18.52 2.78
N LEU A 81 -14.66 17.64 1.78
CA LEU A 81 -15.90 17.05 1.28
C LEU A 81 -16.61 16.25 2.37
N CYS A 82 -15.88 15.43 3.12
CA CYS A 82 -16.48 14.66 4.22
C CYS A 82 -17.12 15.58 5.28
N GLN A 83 -16.43 16.65 5.68
CA GLN A 83 -16.97 17.62 6.64
C GLN A 83 -18.18 18.39 6.07
N SER A 84 -18.10 18.84 4.81
CA SER A 84 -19.16 19.64 4.17
C SER A 84 -20.46 18.87 3.98
N PHE A 85 -20.37 17.56 3.75
CA PHE A 85 -21.52 16.68 3.53
C PHE A 85 -21.83 15.79 4.76
N ALA A 86 -21.18 16.02 5.89
CA ALA A 86 -21.30 15.21 7.12
C ALA A 86 -21.16 13.69 6.86
N LEU A 87 -20.23 13.31 5.97
CA LEU A 87 -19.98 11.91 5.61
C LEU A 87 -19.06 11.25 6.64
N PRO A 88 -19.31 9.98 7.03
CA PRO A 88 -18.41 9.25 7.91
C PRO A 88 -17.04 9.07 7.24
N LEU A 89 -16.00 9.61 7.87
CA LEU A 89 -14.68 9.76 7.24
C LEU A 89 -14.05 8.41 6.87
N ALA A 90 -14.09 7.43 7.78
CA ALA A 90 -13.54 6.09 7.57
C ALA A 90 -14.24 5.34 6.43
N LEU A 91 -15.58 5.28 6.47
CA LEU A 91 -16.37 4.64 5.41
C LEU A 91 -16.12 5.30 4.05
N THR A 92 -16.14 6.63 4.00
CA THR A 92 -15.95 7.38 2.75
C THR A 92 -14.56 7.14 2.17
N TRP A 93 -13.53 7.02 3.02
CA TRP A 93 -12.17 6.71 2.60
C TRP A 93 -12.08 5.29 2.01
N ASN A 94 -12.69 4.31 2.68
CA ASN A 94 -12.72 2.94 2.20
C ASN A 94 -13.49 2.81 0.88
N LEU A 95 -14.62 3.51 0.74
CA LEU A 95 -15.39 3.55 -0.52
C LEU A 95 -14.62 4.24 -1.65
N LEU A 96 -13.87 5.31 -1.35
CA LEU A 96 -12.97 5.94 -2.32
C LEU A 96 -11.88 4.97 -2.77
N CYS A 97 -11.26 4.24 -1.83
CA CYS A 97 -10.27 3.22 -2.15
C CYS A 97 -10.85 2.10 -2.99
N TRP A 98 -12.04 1.61 -2.65
CA TRP A 98 -12.78 0.62 -3.45
C TRP A 98 -13.07 1.13 -4.86
N GLY A 99 -13.57 2.37 -4.99
CA GLY A 99 -13.79 3.02 -6.27
C GLY A 99 -12.49 3.13 -7.09
N PHE A 100 -11.36 3.40 -6.43
CA PHE A 100 -10.06 3.46 -7.10
C PHE A 100 -9.56 2.09 -7.56
N ILE A 101 -9.83 1.02 -6.80
CA ILE A 101 -9.58 -0.37 -7.22
C ILE A 101 -10.42 -0.68 -8.47
N CYS A 102 -11.72 -0.36 -8.45
CA CYS A 102 -12.62 -0.54 -9.59
C CYS A 102 -12.12 0.21 -10.83
N ALA A 103 -11.76 1.49 -10.67
CA ALA A 103 -11.24 2.31 -11.77
C ALA A 103 -9.93 1.74 -12.32
N THR A 104 -9.00 1.33 -11.44
CA THR A 104 -7.73 0.69 -11.81
C THR A 104 -7.99 -0.61 -12.59
N TYR A 105 -8.90 -1.44 -12.11
CA TYR A 105 -9.25 -2.71 -12.75
C TYR A 105 -9.87 -2.49 -14.14
N ILE A 106 -10.82 -1.56 -14.26
CA ILE A 106 -11.47 -1.23 -15.55
C ILE A 106 -10.44 -0.65 -16.53
N LEU A 107 -9.63 0.32 -16.10
CA LEU A 107 -8.58 0.90 -16.94
C LEU A 107 -7.56 -0.15 -17.38
N ALA A 108 -7.18 -1.07 -16.49
CA ALA A 108 -6.31 -2.19 -16.82
C ALA A 108 -6.92 -3.08 -17.92
N ILE A 109 -8.22 -3.40 -17.84
CA ILE A 109 -8.92 -4.14 -18.90
C ILE A 109 -8.86 -3.36 -20.22
N LEU A 110 -9.18 -2.07 -20.21
CA LEU A 110 -9.17 -1.22 -21.41
C LEU A 110 -7.77 -1.12 -22.06
N ILE A 111 -6.70 -1.11 -21.25
CA ILE A 111 -5.31 -1.08 -21.73
C ILE A 111 -4.99 -2.34 -22.54
N VAL A 112 -5.46 -3.50 -22.09
CA VAL A 112 -5.13 -4.83 -22.62
C VAL A 112 -6.10 -5.28 -23.72
N GLU A 113 -7.40 -4.94 -23.61
CA GLU A 113 -8.44 -5.35 -24.57
C GLU A 113 -8.21 -4.84 -25.99
N LYS A 114 -7.73 -3.60 -26.11
CA LYS A 114 -7.55 -2.92 -27.40
C LYS A 114 -6.65 -3.68 -28.39
N ASP A 115 -5.76 -4.53 -27.89
CA ASP A 115 -4.77 -5.25 -28.70
C ASP A 115 -4.81 -6.77 -28.45
N ALA A 116 -5.97 -7.28 -28.03
CA ALA A 116 -6.21 -8.70 -27.73
C ALA A 116 -5.71 -9.66 -28.81
N ASP A 117 -5.92 -9.31 -30.08
CA ASP A 117 -5.55 -10.09 -31.26
C ASP A 117 -4.04 -10.11 -31.53
N LYS A 118 -3.30 -9.11 -31.03
CA LYS A 118 -1.85 -8.95 -31.24
C LYS A 118 -1.01 -9.64 -30.17
N HIS A 119 -1.62 -10.09 -29.06
CA HIS A 119 -0.92 -10.85 -28.03
C HIS A 119 -0.58 -12.28 -28.50
N THR A 120 0.53 -12.82 -28.00
CA THR A 120 0.81 -14.25 -28.17
C THR A 120 -0.27 -15.05 -27.45
N ALA A 121 -0.65 -16.21 -27.97
CA ALA A 121 -1.67 -17.06 -27.33
C ALA A 121 -1.31 -17.38 -25.87
N ARG A 122 -0.02 -17.58 -25.57
CA ARG A 122 0.44 -17.84 -24.20
C ARG A 122 0.25 -16.64 -23.28
N ASP A 123 0.64 -15.45 -23.71
CA ASP A 123 0.49 -14.23 -22.91
C ASP A 123 -0.98 -13.89 -22.69
N TRP A 124 -1.79 -14.05 -23.73
CA TRP A 124 -3.22 -13.80 -23.69
C TRP A 124 -3.95 -14.68 -22.67
N LEU A 125 -3.60 -15.96 -22.61
CA LEU A 125 -4.15 -16.90 -21.62
C LEU A 125 -3.78 -16.53 -20.17
N MET A 126 -2.68 -15.77 -19.97
CA MET A 126 -2.20 -15.37 -18.64
C MET A 126 -2.80 -14.04 -18.15
N VAL A 127 -3.50 -13.29 -19.02
CA VAL A 127 -4.17 -12.04 -18.64
C VAL A 127 -5.24 -12.30 -17.58
N GLY A 128 -6.07 -13.33 -17.72
CA GLY A 128 -7.08 -13.65 -16.71
C GLY A 128 -6.48 -13.92 -15.32
N PRO A 129 -5.56 -14.90 -15.19
CA PRO A 129 -4.85 -15.14 -13.94
C PRO A 129 -4.19 -13.90 -13.34
N LEU A 130 -3.54 -13.05 -14.15
CA LEU A 130 -2.96 -11.79 -13.69
C LEU A 130 -3.99 -10.88 -13.01
N PHE A 131 -5.14 -10.68 -13.65
CA PHE A 131 -6.22 -9.82 -13.14
C PHE A 131 -6.90 -10.42 -11.90
N CYS A 132 -7.04 -11.76 -11.85
CA CYS A 132 -7.49 -12.44 -10.63
C CYS A 132 -6.51 -12.24 -9.49
N GLY A 133 -5.20 -12.39 -9.74
CA GLY A 133 -4.17 -12.14 -8.74
C GLY A 133 -4.25 -10.74 -8.16
N PHE A 134 -4.48 -9.74 -9.02
CA PHE A 134 -4.68 -8.35 -8.60
C PHE A 134 -5.90 -8.19 -7.68
N LEU A 135 -7.05 -8.77 -8.05
CA LEU A 135 -8.27 -8.68 -7.24
C LEU A 135 -8.17 -9.46 -5.91
N LEU A 136 -7.60 -10.66 -5.94
CA LEU A 136 -7.36 -11.48 -4.76
C LEU A 136 -6.41 -10.78 -3.78
N TRP A 137 -5.35 -10.15 -4.30
CA TRP A 137 -4.45 -9.34 -3.50
C TRP A 137 -5.20 -8.19 -2.81
N ASN A 138 -6.02 -7.42 -3.54
CA ASN A 138 -6.83 -6.34 -2.94
C ASN A 138 -7.79 -6.86 -1.85
N LEU A 139 -8.41 -8.01 -2.09
CA LEU A 139 -9.31 -8.64 -1.11
C LEU A 139 -8.56 -9.03 0.17
N VAL A 140 -7.36 -9.61 0.04
CA VAL A 140 -6.50 -9.97 1.18
C VAL A 140 -5.98 -8.73 1.91
N MET A 141 -5.75 -7.64 1.18
CA MET A 141 -5.26 -6.35 1.71
C MET A 141 -6.39 -5.47 2.25
N SER A 142 -7.55 -6.03 2.61
CA SER A 142 -8.73 -5.24 3.03
C SER A 142 -8.48 -4.32 4.23
N TYR A 143 -7.63 -4.71 5.18
CA TYR A 143 -7.22 -3.82 6.29
C TYR A 143 -6.17 -2.77 5.87
N HIS A 144 -5.44 -3.02 4.79
CA HIS A 144 -4.37 -2.14 4.29
C HIS A 144 -4.85 -1.19 3.18
N LEU A 145 -6.17 -1.12 2.97
CA LEU A 145 -6.77 -0.25 1.97
C LEU A 145 -6.40 1.22 2.23
N GLY A 146 -5.98 1.87 1.15
CA GLY A 146 -5.63 3.29 1.14
C GLY A 146 -4.25 3.63 1.70
N GLN A 147 -3.51 2.68 2.26
CA GLN A 147 -2.11 2.93 2.63
C GLN A 147 -1.31 3.37 1.41
N ARG A 148 -0.25 4.15 1.62
CA ARG A 148 0.58 4.71 0.54
C ARG A 148 1.14 3.62 -0.38
N GLU A 149 1.53 2.49 0.18
CA GLU A 149 1.99 1.28 -0.51
C GLU A 149 0.89 0.64 -1.36
N HIS A 150 -0.33 0.59 -0.83
CA HIS A 150 -1.48 0.07 -1.54
C HIS A 150 -1.82 0.97 -2.74
N LEU A 151 -1.90 2.29 -2.53
CA LEU A 151 -2.11 3.27 -3.60
C LEU A 151 -0.99 3.25 -4.65
N PHE A 152 0.26 3.01 -4.21
CA PHE A 152 1.38 2.77 -5.13
C PHE A 152 1.11 1.56 -6.01
N VAL A 153 0.74 0.42 -5.44
CA VAL A 153 0.47 -0.79 -6.23
C VAL A 153 -0.67 -0.57 -7.25
N LEU A 154 -1.74 0.13 -6.88
CA LEU A 154 -2.85 0.42 -7.80
C LEU A 154 -2.38 1.24 -9.02
N THR A 155 -1.67 2.34 -8.77
CA THR A 155 -1.15 3.20 -9.85
C THR A 155 -0.03 2.52 -10.64
N PHE A 156 0.84 1.78 -9.95
CA PHE A 156 1.95 1.07 -10.54
C PHE A 156 1.50 -0.12 -11.39
N PHE A 157 0.39 -0.77 -11.06
CA PHE A 157 -0.17 -1.85 -11.88
C PHE A 157 -0.56 -1.34 -13.28
N LEU A 158 -1.18 -0.16 -13.37
CA LEU A 158 -1.43 0.48 -14.67
C LEU A 158 -0.13 0.81 -15.38
N PHE A 159 0.84 1.39 -14.66
CA PHE A 159 2.14 1.74 -15.23
C PHE A 159 2.80 0.49 -15.82
N PHE A 160 2.89 -0.57 -15.04
CA PHE A 160 3.39 -1.89 -15.43
C PHE A 160 2.74 -2.41 -16.71
N LEU A 161 1.41 -2.37 -16.83
CA LEU A 161 0.70 -2.85 -18.01
C LEU A 161 1.02 -2.02 -19.26
N LEU A 162 1.10 -0.70 -19.16
CA LEU A 162 1.49 0.18 -20.27
C LEU A 162 2.91 -0.13 -20.75
N ARG A 163 3.83 -0.37 -19.81
CA ARG A 163 5.22 -0.71 -20.12
C ARG A 163 5.36 -2.09 -20.73
N TRP A 164 4.63 -3.08 -20.20
CA TRP A 164 4.53 -4.41 -20.80
C TRP A 164 4.00 -4.34 -22.23
N LYS A 165 2.96 -3.52 -22.47
CA LYS A 165 2.40 -3.27 -23.80
C LYS A 165 3.45 -2.68 -24.78
N ARG A 166 4.24 -1.70 -24.34
CA ARG A 166 5.34 -1.16 -25.15
C ARG A 166 6.46 -2.19 -25.40
N LEU A 167 6.75 -3.07 -24.44
CA LEU A 167 7.72 -4.16 -24.65
C LEU A 167 7.31 -5.08 -25.81
N LEU A 168 6.00 -5.29 -25.96
CA LEU A 168 5.40 -6.03 -27.09
C LEU A 168 5.35 -5.23 -28.40
N GLY A 169 5.74 -3.96 -28.39
CA GLY A 169 5.68 -3.07 -29.55
C GLY A 169 4.28 -2.55 -29.86
N LEU A 170 3.37 -2.63 -28.90
CA LEU A 170 1.97 -2.22 -29.07
C LEU A 170 1.78 -0.74 -28.74
N GLU A 171 0.76 -0.14 -29.37
CA GLU A 171 0.45 1.28 -29.19
C GLU A 171 -0.23 1.56 -27.85
N VAL A 172 0.15 2.66 -27.22
CA VAL A 172 -0.39 3.08 -25.94
C VAL A 172 -1.17 4.37 -26.09
N ASP A 173 -2.36 4.44 -25.49
CA ASP A 173 -3.14 5.67 -25.43
C ASP A 173 -2.39 6.73 -24.63
N LYS A 174 -2.19 7.90 -25.25
CA LYS A 174 -1.39 8.99 -24.68
C LYS A 174 -1.97 9.54 -23.39
N ARG A 175 -3.30 9.64 -23.30
CA ARG A 175 -4.00 10.21 -22.14
C ARG A 175 -3.90 9.26 -20.94
N ILE A 176 -4.14 7.97 -21.17
CA ILE A 176 -3.99 6.93 -20.13
C ILE A 176 -2.53 6.87 -19.66
N ALA A 177 -1.56 6.97 -20.57
CA ALA A 177 -0.14 6.99 -20.22
C ALA A 177 0.24 8.18 -19.34
N ILE A 178 -0.14 9.40 -19.73
CA ILE A 178 0.14 10.60 -18.95
C ILE A 178 -0.52 10.52 -17.57
N GLY A 179 -1.81 10.18 -17.50
CA GLY A 179 -2.54 10.08 -16.24
C GLY A 179 -1.93 9.04 -15.28
N THR A 180 -1.56 7.87 -15.81
CA THR A 180 -0.87 6.82 -15.05
C THR A 180 0.49 7.28 -14.53
N GLY A 181 1.28 7.95 -15.38
CA GLY A 181 2.58 8.51 -15.02
C GLY A 181 2.48 9.56 -13.91
N ILE A 182 1.51 10.48 -14.02
CA ILE A 182 1.22 11.48 -12.98
C ILE A 182 0.87 10.81 -11.66
N ALA A 183 -0.09 9.86 -11.67
CA ALA A 183 -0.56 9.21 -10.45
C ALA A 183 0.55 8.41 -9.76
N CYS A 184 1.32 7.62 -10.52
CA CYS A 184 2.42 6.85 -9.97
C CYS A 184 3.57 7.75 -9.47
N GLY A 185 3.89 8.82 -10.21
CA GLY A 185 4.93 9.79 -9.83
C GLY A 185 4.59 10.53 -8.54
N PHE A 186 3.33 10.93 -8.38
CA PHE A 186 2.85 11.57 -7.15
C PHE A 186 3.01 10.68 -5.93
N ILE A 187 2.58 9.41 -6.01
CA ILE A 187 2.71 8.47 -4.88
C ILE A 187 4.18 8.16 -4.58
N CYS A 188 5.04 8.04 -5.60
CA CYS A 188 6.47 7.87 -5.40
C CYS A 188 7.13 9.09 -4.74
N PHE A 189 6.65 10.31 -5.00
CA PHE A 189 7.12 11.49 -4.28
C PHE A 189 6.74 11.43 -2.79
N VAL A 190 5.50 11.04 -2.49
CA VAL A 190 5.02 10.87 -1.12
C VAL A 190 5.83 9.79 -0.36
N LYS A 191 6.30 8.75 -1.07
CA LYS A 191 7.17 7.71 -0.51
C LYS A 191 8.29 7.32 -1.49
N PRO A 192 9.47 8.00 -1.43
CA PRO A 192 10.55 7.86 -2.41
C PRO A 192 11.10 6.46 -2.62
N TYR A 193 11.00 5.58 -1.62
CA TYR A 193 11.42 4.18 -1.74
C TYR A 193 10.77 3.45 -2.91
N PHE A 194 9.55 3.83 -3.32
CA PHE A 194 8.85 3.18 -4.43
C PHE A 194 9.49 3.45 -5.79
N CYS A 195 10.27 4.52 -5.93
CA CYS A 195 11.08 4.77 -7.13
C CYS A 195 12.02 3.61 -7.44
N ALA A 196 12.49 2.86 -6.43
CA ALA A 196 13.38 1.72 -6.64
C ALA A 196 12.70 0.59 -7.44
N THR A 197 11.43 0.30 -7.19
CA THR A 197 10.65 -0.69 -7.96
C THR A 197 10.46 -0.24 -9.41
N VAL A 198 10.07 1.03 -9.61
CA VAL A 198 9.91 1.62 -10.95
C VAL A 198 11.24 1.54 -11.71
N PHE A 199 12.33 1.97 -11.07
CA PHE A 199 13.66 1.97 -11.66
C PHE A 199 14.18 0.58 -12.00
N ALA A 200 13.99 -0.40 -11.11
CA ALA A 200 14.39 -1.79 -11.37
C ALA A 200 13.69 -2.37 -12.62
N LEU A 201 12.40 -2.05 -12.81
CA LEU A 201 11.64 -2.48 -13.97
C LEU A 201 12.03 -1.73 -15.25
N GLU A 202 12.28 -0.43 -15.16
CA GLU A 202 12.82 0.35 -16.28
C GLU A 202 14.20 -0.16 -16.73
N LEU A 203 15.09 -0.49 -15.79
CA LEU A 203 16.36 -1.14 -16.10
C LEU A 203 16.13 -2.48 -16.81
N TYR A 204 15.23 -3.32 -16.29
CA TYR A 204 14.90 -4.60 -16.93
C TYR A 204 14.43 -4.41 -18.39
N TRP A 205 13.49 -3.48 -18.64
CA TRP A 205 12.99 -3.23 -20.00
C TRP A 205 14.06 -2.61 -20.91
N PHE A 206 14.89 -1.71 -20.38
CA PHE A 206 16.03 -1.15 -21.09
C PHE A 206 17.01 -2.24 -21.53
N PHE A 207 17.44 -3.12 -20.62
CA PHE A 207 18.34 -4.22 -20.95
C PHE A 207 17.69 -5.21 -21.93
N ASN A 208 16.40 -5.51 -21.78
CA ASN A 208 15.68 -6.35 -22.72
C ASN A 208 15.65 -5.76 -24.14
N ALA A 209 15.41 -4.45 -24.25
CA ALA A 209 15.40 -3.72 -25.52
C ALA A 209 16.78 -3.71 -26.20
N VAL A 210 17.83 -3.43 -25.42
CA VAL A 210 19.24 -3.42 -25.88
C VAL A 210 19.65 -4.81 -26.37
N LEU A 211 19.49 -5.84 -25.53
CA LEU A 211 19.97 -7.20 -25.82
C LEU A 211 19.26 -7.83 -27.02
N ARG A 212 17.98 -7.51 -27.23
CA ARG A 212 17.20 -8.01 -28.37
C ARG A 212 17.35 -7.17 -29.64
N LYS A 213 18.23 -6.15 -29.64
CA LYS A 213 18.46 -5.21 -30.75
C LYS A 213 17.18 -4.58 -31.30
N ARG A 214 16.14 -4.43 -30.48
CA ARG A 214 14.86 -3.84 -30.89
C ARG A 214 14.98 -2.32 -30.83
N ARG A 215 15.63 -1.71 -31.85
CA ARG A 215 15.91 -0.26 -31.89
C ARG A 215 14.66 0.61 -31.73
N ALA A 216 13.50 0.16 -32.20
CA ALA A 216 12.22 0.85 -32.00
C ALA A 216 11.86 1.02 -30.50
N ASN A 217 12.41 0.19 -29.61
CA ASN A 217 12.14 0.20 -28.19
C ASN A 217 13.04 1.17 -27.39
N TYR A 218 14.00 1.87 -28.01
CA TYR A 218 14.74 2.93 -27.29
C TYR A 218 13.88 4.15 -26.94
N ALA A 219 12.73 4.29 -27.59
CA ALA A 219 11.71 5.27 -27.23
C ALA A 219 11.06 4.99 -25.84
N LEU A 220 11.41 3.88 -25.17
CA LEU A 220 10.93 3.52 -23.84
C LEU A 220 11.20 4.61 -22.79
N LEU A 221 12.36 5.29 -22.84
CA LEU A 221 12.69 6.37 -21.91
C LEU A 221 11.96 7.69 -22.24
N ARG A 222 11.55 7.87 -23.49
CA ARG A 222 10.75 9.02 -23.95
C ARG A 222 9.24 8.73 -23.90
N ALA A 223 8.86 7.60 -23.31
CA ALA A 223 7.47 7.24 -23.17
C ALA A 223 6.75 8.24 -22.27
N GLN A 224 5.51 8.54 -22.60
CA GLN A 224 4.77 9.63 -21.97
C GLN A 224 4.49 9.36 -20.50
N GLU A 225 4.24 8.11 -20.12
CA GLU A 225 4.08 7.72 -18.72
C GLU A 225 5.37 7.93 -17.90
N VAL A 226 6.54 7.74 -18.51
CA VAL A 226 7.85 7.98 -17.86
C VAL A 226 8.13 9.47 -17.76
N LEU A 227 7.89 10.23 -18.83
CA LEU A 227 8.07 11.69 -18.82
C LEU A 227 7.12 12.36 -17.81
N ALA A 228 5.85 11.93 -17.76
CA ALA A 228 4.89 12.41 -16.80
C ALA A 228 5.26 12.05 -15.35
N PHE A 229 5.74 10.82 -15.13
CA PHE A 229 6.28 10.39 -13.84
C PHE A 229 7.42 11.29 -13.37
N VAL A 230 8.42 11.53 -14.23
CA VAL A 230 9.58 12.39 -13.91
C VAL A 230 9.14 13.84 -13.69
N ALA A 231 8.27 14.37 -14.55
CA ALA A 231 7.78 15.75 -14.45
C ALA A 231 7.05 16.00 -13.14
N ILE A 232 6.17 15.08 -12.71
CA ILE A 232 5.49 15.19 -11.41
C ILE A 232 6.44 14.95 -10.26
N GLY A 233 7.35 13.98 -10.37
CA GLY A 233 8.39 13.75 -9.37
C GLY A 233 9.28 14.97 -9.13
N ALA A 234 9.48 15.82 -10.14
CA ALA A 234 10.19 17.10 -10.02
C ALA A 234 9.26 18.25 -9.55
N ALA A 235 8.01 18.28 -10.01
CA ALA A 235 7.06 19.33 -9.65
C ALA A 235 6.64 19.29 -8.17
N CYS A 236 6.42 18.10 -7.60
CA CYS A 236 5.97 18.00 -6.21
C CYS A 236 6.97 18.57 -5.18
N PRO A 237 8.29 18.30 -5.25
CA PRO A 237 9.26 18.99 -4.41
C PRO A 237 9.20 20.52 -4.55
N LEU A 238 9.04 21.03 -5.78
CA LEU A 238 8.93 22.47 -6.03
C LEU A 238 7.69 23.07 -5.37
N VAL A 239 6.55 22.37 -5.46
CA VAL A 239 5.30 22.77 -4.80
C VAL A 239 5.42 22.70 -3.28
N SER A 240 6.17 21.74 -2.73
CA SER A 240 6.38 21.63 -1.28
C SER A 240 7.06 22.87 -0.68
N PHE A 241 7.86 23.63 -1.44
CA PHE A 241 8.44 24.88 -0.95
C PHE A 241 7.40 25.98 -0.69
N ALA A 242 6.19 25.86 -1.25
CA ALA A 242 5.09 26.78 -0.96
C ALA A 242 4.35 26.44 0.35
N ILE A 243 4.69 25.32 1.01
CA ILE A 243 4.06 24.92 2.26
C ILE A 243 4.61 25.79 3.42
N PRO A 244 3.73 26.36 4.27
CA PRO A 244 4.18 27.12 5.44
C PRO A 244 5.13 26.31 6.34
N ASN A 245 6.16 26.97 6.88
CA ASN A 245 7.14 26.38 7.80
C ASN A 245 7.91 25.16 7.25
N ILE A 246 7.97 25.00 5.92
CA ILE A 246 8.73 23.90 5.30
C ILE A 246 10.23 23.92 5.67
N GLY A 247 10.79 25.09 6.01
CA GLY A 247 12.15 25.22 6.52
C GLY A 247 12.38 24.35 7.77
N GLU A 248 11.46 24.35 8.74
CA GLU A 248 11.58 23.53 9.95
C GLU A 248 11.57 22.02 9.63
N TYR A 249 10.82 21.61 8.61
CA TYR A 249 10.85 20.21 8.16
C TYR A 249 12.25 19.82 7.68
N TYR A 250 12.90 20.66 6.87
CA TYR A 250 14.23 20.38 6.33
C TYR A 250 15.37 20.61 7.33
N ASP A 251 15.23 21.56 8.25
CA ASP A 251 16.29 21.95 9.18
C ASP A 251 16.26 21.15 10.49
N ARG A 252 15.07 20.71 10.94
CA ARG A 252 14.87 20.00 12.20
C ARG A 252 14.51 18.53 11.97
N ILE A 253 13.46 18.26 11.20
CA ILE A 253 12.88 16.91 11.11
C ILE A 253 13.72 15.99 10.23
N ILE A 254 14.12 16.43 9.04
CA ILE A 254 14.93 15.59 8.13
C ILE A 254 16.26 15.19 8.79
N PRO A 255 17.05 16.07 9.43
CA PRO A 255 18.28 15.67 10.10
C PRO A 255 18.03 14.68 11.24
N LEU A 256 16.97 14.86 12.01
CA LEU A 256 16.59 13.90 13.05
C LEU A 256 16.27 12.53 12.46
N VAL A 257 15.48 12.47 11.38
CA VAL A 257 15.14 11.21 10.69
C VAL A 257 16.39 10.58 10.10
N VAL A 258 17.18 11.32 9.31
CA VAL A 258 18.39 10.78 8.64
C VAL A 258 19.36 10.14 9.63
N ASN A 259 19.58 10.76 10.79
CA ASN A 259 20.51 10.24 11.79
C ASN A 259 19.85 9.22 12.74
N GLY A 260 18.56 9.40 13.03
CA GLY A 260 17.86 8.71 14.10
C GLY A 260 16.99 7.53 13.67
N TYR A 261 16.63 7.40 12.39
CA TYR A 261 15.61 6.45 11.93
C TYR A 261 15.95 4.98 12.26
N GLN A 262 17.23 4.63 12.38
CA GLN A 262 17.69 3.29 12.76
C GLN A 262 17.18 2.84 14.15
N ALA A 263 16.71 3.76 14.99
CA ALA A 263 16.08 3.43 16.27
C ALA A 263 14.85 2.50 16.13
N PHE A 264 14.25 2.45 14.94
CA PHE A 264 13.12 1.56 14.62
C PHE A 264 13.52 0.25 13.93
N ASP A 265 14.81 -0.02 13.75
CA ASP A 265 15.26 -1.26 13.10
C ASP A 265 14.95 -2.49 13.98
N VAL A 266 14.44 -3.54 13.34
CA VAL A 266 14.28 -4.85 13.99
C VAL A 266 15.50 -5.72 13.72
N SER A 267 15.63 -6.81 14.48
CA SER A 267 16.67 -7.81 14.20
C SER A 267 16.51 -8.38 12.78
N LYS A 268 17.63 -8.70 12.14
CA LYS A 268 17.60 -9.34 10.81
C LYS A 268 16.82 -10.65 10.83
N SER A 269 16.86 -11.39 11.94
CA SER A 269 16.08 -12.62 12.10
C SER A 269 14.58 -12.33 12.06
N ALA A 270 14.09 -11.33 12.79
CA ALA A 270 12.68 -10.90 12.75
C ALA A 270 12.27 -10.42 11.35
N LEU A 271 13.16 -9.66 10.68
CA LEU A 271 12.92 -9.15 9.33
C LEU A 271 12.73 -10.30 8.32
N PHE A 272 13.61 -11.31 8.33
CA PHE A 272 13.57 -12.45 7.41
C PHE A 272 12.65 -13.60 7.86
N SER A 273 12.22 -13.62 9.12
CA SER A 273 11.10 -14.47 9.55
C SER A 273 9.75 -13.92 9.09
N PHE A 274 9.72 -12.66 8.61
CA PHE A 274 8.48 -11.91 8.36
C PHE A 274 7.58 -11.85 9.61
N GLU A 275 8.19 -11.97 10.80
CA GLU A 275 7.53 -11.74 12.06
C GLU A 275 7.35 -10.23 12.23
N SER A 276 6.17 -9.75 11.89
CA SER A 276 5.78 -8.39 12.22
C SER A 276 5.17 -8.39 13.62
N ILE A 277 5.59 -7.40 14.42
CA ILE A 277 5.09 -7.12 15.77
C ILE A 277 3.56 -6.91 15.76
N HIS A 278 3.01 -6.48 14.61
CA HIS A 278 1.58 -6.20 14.41
C HIS A 278 0.88 -7.22 13.49
N GLY A 279 1.42 -8.44 13.39
CA GLY A 279 0.83 -9.54 12.61
C GLY A 279 1.46 -9.75 11.24
N GLN A 280 1.37 -10.97 10.72
CA GLN A 280 2.00 -11.39 9.48
C GLN A 280 1.13 -11.00 8.27
N LEU A 281 1.55 -10.02 7.47
CA LEU A 281 0.98 -9.77 6.14
C LEU A 281 1.44 -10.80 5.09
N VAL A 282 2.57 -11.43 5.35
CA VAL A 282 3.22 -12.32 4.40
C VAL A 282 2.71 -13.73 4.66
N GLY A 283 1.91 -14.26 3.74
CA GLY A 283 1.62 -15.70 3.72
C GLY A 283 2.92 -16.50 3.82
N ASN A 284 2.86 -17.72 4.39
CA ASN A 284 4.03 -18.55 4.70
C ASN A 284 5.23 -18.32 3.76
N ARG A 285 6.35 -17.79 4.29
CA ARG A 285 7.57 -17.43 3.53
C ARG A 285 8.06 -18.51 2.56
N LEU A 286 7.84 -19.78 2.89
CA LEU A 286 8.21 -20.90 2.03
C LEU A 286 7.38 -20.93 0.74
N VAL A 287 6.11 -20.53 0.81
CA VAL A 287 5.21 -20.41 -0.33
C VAL A 287 5.68 -19.29 -1.27
N VAL A 288 6.10 -18.15 -0.72
CA VAL A 288 6.68 -17.05 -1.52
C VAL A 288 7.92 -17.53 -2.27
N ILE A 289 8.86 -18.17 -1.57
CA ILE A 289 10.07 -18.72 -2.18
C ILE A 289 9.72 -19.75 -3.26
N ALA A 290 8.80 -20.67 -2.98
CA ALA A 290 8.40 -21.71 -3.93
C ALA A 290 7.84 -21.12 -5.23
N PHE A 291 6.94 -20.13 -5.16
CA PHE A 291 6.39 -19.50 -6.36
C PHE A 291 7.39 -18.63 -7.11
N VAL A 292 8.32 -17.97 -6.42
CA VAL A 292 9.43 -17.24 -7.08
C VAL A 292 10.32 -18.21 -7.84
N LEU A 293 10.74 -19.33 -7.22
CA LEU A 293 11.57 -20.35 -7.87
C LEU A 293 10.85 -21.00 -9.06
N LEU A 294 9.56 -21.32 -8.91
CA LEU A 294 8.76 -21.87 -9.99
C LEU A 294 8.54 -20.85 -11.12
N GLY A 295 8.34 -19.57 -10.78
CA GLY A 295 8.28 -18.47 -11.75
C GLY A 295 9.59 -18.32 -12.53
N LEU A 296 10.75 -18.44 -11.86
CA LEU A 296 12.07 -18.43 -12.51
C LEU A 296 12.23 -19.61 -13.48
N PHE A 297 11.81 -20.81 -13.08
CA PHE A 297 11.82 -21.99 -13.95
C PHE A 297 10.94 -21.79 -15.20
N LEU A 298 9.81 -21.11 -15.04
CA LEU A 298 8.84 -20.84 -16.10
C LEU A 298 9.08 -19.52 -16.84
N ILE A 299 10.15 -18.78 -16.55
CA ILE A 299 10.32 -17.38 -17.00
C ILE A 299 10.25 -17.17 -18.53
N ARG A 300 10.49 -18.22 -19.32
CA ARG A 300 10.46 -18.18 -20.80
C ARG A 300 9.09 -18.52 -21.40
N THR A 301 8.11 -18.90 -20.60
CA THR A 301 6.80 -19.35 -21.11
C THR A 301 5.87 -18.19 -21.47
N THR A 302 5.99 -17.06 -20.78
CA THR A 302 5.22 -15.82 -21.00
C THR A 302 6.12 -14.60 -20.82
N SER A 303 5.79 -13.50 -21.50
CA SER A 303 6.48 -12.22 -21.36
C SER A 303 6.21 -11.51 -20.03
N LEU A 304 5.21 -11.95 -19.26
CA LEU A 304 4.80 -11.36 -17.97
C LEU A 304 5.65 -11.81 -16.77
N LEU A 305 6.18 -13.03 -16.77
CA LEU A 305 6.82 -13.60 -15.57
C LEU A 305 8.09 -12.86 -15.17
N ALA A 306 8.98 -12.60 -16.14
CA ALA A 306 10.23 -11.89 -15.87
C ALA A 306 10.02 -10.52 -15.20
N PRO A 307 9.20 -9.59 -15.73
CA PRO A 307 8.99 -8.31 -15.08
C PRO A 307 8.22 -8.44 -13.73
N LEU A 308 7.32 -9.40 -13.56
CA LEU A 308 6.68 -9.63 -12.25
C LEU A 308 7.65 -10.15 -11.19
N LEU A 309 8.62 -10.98 -11.58
CA LEU A 309 9.71 -11.40 -10.69
C LEU A 309 10.59 -10.21 -10.30
N VAL A 310 10.91 -9.31 -11.25
CA VAL A 310 11.64 -8.06 -10.95
C VAL A 310 10.88 -7.19 -9.97
N TRP A 311 9.56 -7.02 -10.15
CA TRP A 311 8.70 -6.33 -9.18
C TRP A 311 8.79 -7.01 -7.81
N THR A 312 8.58 -8.32 -7.73
CA THR A 312 8.61 -9.07 -6.47
C THR A 312 9.94 -8.89 -5.73
N ILE A 313 11.06 -9.04 -6.45
CA ILE A 313 12.42 -8.93 -5.89
C ILE A 313 12.73 -7.49 -5.46
N SER A 314 12.36 -6.49 -6.26
CA SER A 314 12.58 -5.08 -5.90
C SER A 314 11.72 -4.65 -4.71
N GLY A 315 10.47 -5.10 -4.63
CA GLY A 315 9.63 -4.91 -3.45
C GLY A 315 10.24 -5.53 -2.19
N PHE A 316 10.80 -6.74 -2.30
CA PHE A 316 11.51 -7.38 -1.20
C PHE A 316 12.77 -6.60 -0.80
N ALA A 317 13.54 -6.12 -1.79
CA ALA A 317 14.72 -5.31 -1.53
C ALA A 317 14.36 -4.02 -0.78
N ILE A 318 13.26 -3.34 -1.15
CA ILE A 318 12.78 -2.16 -0.41
C ILE A 318 12.42 -2.51 1.02
N TYR A 319 11.64 -3.59 1.24
CA TYR A 319 11.28 -4.06 2.57
C TYR A 319 12.52 -4.35 3.43
N ALA A 320 13.50 -5.05 2.85
CA ALA A 320 14.75 -5.39 3.53
C ALA A 320 15.61 -4.15 3.83
N LEU A 321 15.72 -3.22 2.89
CA LEU A 321 16.47 -1.97 3.05
C LEU A 321 15.86 -1.05 4.11
N GLN A 322 14.54 -1.10 4.32
CA GLN A 322 13.89 -0.32 5.35
C GLN A 322 14.13 -0.87 6.76
N GLY A 323 14.34 -2.18 6.93
CA GLY A 323 14.77 -2.78 8.19
C GLY A 323 13.76 -2.74 9.36
N LYS A 324 12.55 -2.22 9.15
CA LYS A 324 11.57 -1.96 10.24
C LYS A 324 10.70 -3.14 10.63
N GLY A 325 10.58 -4.15 9.77
CA GLY A 325 9.65 -5.26 9.98
C GLY A 325 8.16 -4.86 9.95
N TRP A 326 7.82 -3.61 9.61
CA TRP A 326 6.43 -3.19 9.45
C TRP A 326 5.79 -3.91 8.28
N ALA A 327 4.67 -4.58 8.55
CA ALA A 327 4.02 -5.45 7.60
C ALA A 327 3.69 -4.72 6.29
N TYR A 328 3.22 -3.47 6.36
CA TYR A 328 2.83 -2.70 5.18
C TYR A 328 4.00 -2.43 4.22
N HIS A 329 5.24 -2.32 4.70
CA HIS A 329 6.42 -2.18 3.84
C HIS A 329 6.62 -3.34 2.86
N SER A 330 6.05 -4.51 3.16
CA SER A 330 6.07 -5.67 2.28
C SER A 330 5.01 -5.63 1.17
N ILE A 331 4.04 -4.71 1.21
CA ILE A 331 2.90 -4.67 0.27
C ILE A 331 3.32 -4.70 -1.21
N PRO A 332 4.32 -3.92 -1.68
CA PRO A 332 4.77 -3.99 -3.06
C PRO A 332 5.34 -5.37 -3.44
N MET A 333 6.08 -6.02 -2.54
CA MET A 333 6.56 -7.40 -2.72
C MET A 333 5.39 -8.37 -2.82
N VAL A 334 4.45 -8.28 -1.88
CA VAL A 334 3.30 -9.17 -1.80
C VAL A 334 2.44 -9.04 -3.06
N ALA A 335 2.22 -7.83 -3.56
CA ALA A 335 1.53 -7.62 -4.84
C ALA A 335 2.23 -8.35 -6.00
N GLY A 336 3.54 -8.13 -6.19
CA GLY A 336 4.32 -8.81 -7.24
C GLY A 336 4.26 -10.34 -7.11
N TYR A 337 4.36 -10.84 -5.88
CA TYR A 337 4.26 -12.27 -5.57
C TYR A 337 2.87 -12.84 -5.92
N TYR A 338 1.78 -12.18 -5.53
CA TYR A 338 0.42 -12.64 -5.85
C TYR A 338 0.17 -12.71 -7.36
N LEU A 339 0.62 -11.69 -8.09
CA LEU A 339 0.52 -11.66 -9.56
C LEU A 339 1.34 -12.80 -10.18
N THR A 340 2.56 -13.02 -9.70
CA THR A 340 3.44 -14.12 -10.15
C THR A 340 2.81 -15.49 -9.86
N ALA A 341 2.37 -15.71 -8.63
CA ALA A 341 1.76 -16.96 -8.20
C ALA A 341 0.51 -17.27 -9.03
N SER A 342 -0.32 -16.26 -9.30
CA SER A 342 -1.54 -16.44 -10.11
C SER A 342 -1.23 -16.90 -11.53
N ILE A 343 -0.20 -16.32 -12.18
CA ILE A 343 0.25 -16.76 -13.50
C ILE A 343 0.78 -18.19 -13.45
N VAL A 344 1.62 -18.51 -12.46
CA VAL A 344 2.20 -19.85 -12.30
C VAL A 344 1.10 -20.90 -12.11
N VAL A 345 0.11 -20.63 -11.26
CA VAL A 345 -1.02 -21.54 -11.06
C VAL A 345 -1.87 -21.65 -12.32
N GLY A 346 -2.10 -20.55 -13.03
CA GLY A 346 -2.79 -20.56 -14.33
C GLY A 346 -2.10 -21.47 -15.36
N MET A 347 -0.76 -21.41 -15.43
CA MET A 347 0.02 -22.31 -16.29
C MET A 347 -0.10 -23.77 -15.87
N PHE A 348 -0.03 -24.05 -14.56
CA PHE A 348 -0.16 -25.40 -14.05
C PHE A 348 -1.54 -25.98 -14.32
N ALA A 349 -2.61 -25.19 -14.18
CA ALA A 349 -3.97 -25.60 -14.51
C ALA A 349 -4.11 -25.94 -16.01
N ILE A 350 -3.56 -25.11 -16.91
CA ILE A 350 -3.53 -25.40 -18.35
C ILE A 350 -2.76 -26.69 -18.64
N TYR A 351 -1.64 -26.92 -17.94
CA TYR A 351 -0.87 -28.15 -18.07
C TYR A 351 -1.68 -29.38 -17.66
N LEU A 352 -2.37 -29.33 -16.52
CA LEU A 352 -3.22 -30.43 -16.05
C LEU A 352 -4.38 -30.72 -17.02
N LEU A 353 -5.05 -29.69 -17.53
CA LEU A 353 -6.12 -29.87 -18.52
C LEU A 353 -5.62 -30.58 -19.79
N ARG A 354 -4.41 -30.23 -20.25
CA ARG A 354 -3.77 -30.92 -21.39
C ARG A 354 -3.37 -32.35 -21.06
N LEU A 355 -3.01 -32.63 -19.80
CA LEU A 355 -2.71 -33.98 -19.36
C LEU A 355 -3.98 -34.84 -19.33
N PHE A 356 -5.07 -34.33 -18.75
CA PHE A 356 -6.35 -35.02 -18.71
C PHE A 356 -6.94 -35.24 -20.10
N SER A 357 -6.85 -34.26 -21.00
CA SER A 357 -7.32 -34.44 -22.39
C SER A 357 -6.53 -35.53 -23.13
N ARG A 358 -5.24 -35.70 -22.84
CA ARG A 358 -4.40 -36.79 -23.38
C ARG A 358 -4.69 -38.15 -22.77
N LEU A 359 -5.16 -38.20 -21.52
CA LEU A 359 -5.51 -39.45 -20.84
C LEU A 359 -6.89 -39.93 -21.27
N ASN A 360 -7.82 -39.03 -21.60
CA ASN A 360 -9.17 -39.35 -22.05
C ASN A 360 -9.22 -39.80 -23.53
N LYS A 361 -8.29 -40.67 -23.92
CA LYS A 361 -8.00 -41.22 -25.27
C LYS A 361 -9.14 -42.01 -25.95
N SER A 362 -10.38 -41.86 -25.50
CA SER A 362 -11.58 -42.37 -26.16
C SER A 362 -12.01 -41.43 -27.29
N GLY A 363 -11.33 -41.56 -28.44
CA GLY A 363 -11.77 -41.01 -29.73
C GLY A 363 -10.72 -40.13 -30.40
N ASP A 364 -10.42 -40.44 -31.66
CA ASP A 364 -9.47 -39.80 -32.60
C ASP A 364 -9.57 -38.26 -32.79
N TYR A 365 -10.42 -37.58 -32.02
CA TYR A 365 -10.72 -36.15 -32.16
C TYR A 365 -9.55 -35.23 -31.78
N TRP A 366 -8.64 -35.67 -30.91
CA TRP A 366 -7.50 -34.90 -30.42
C TRP A 366 -6.15 -35.30 -31.07
N SER A 367 -6.18 -35.86 -32.27
CA SER A 367 -4.94 -36.11 -33.02
C SER A 367 -4.19 -34.78 -33.26
N SER A 368 -2.86 -34.81 -33.18
CA SER A 368 -1.99 -33.63 -33.22
C SER A 368 -2.10 -32.79 -34.51
N LYS A 369 -2.79 -33.29 -35.54
CA LYS A 369 -3.08 -32.56 -36.78
C LYS A 369 -4.20 -31.52 -36.66
N THR A 370 -5.10 -31.63 -35.68
CA THR A 370 -6.27 -30.73 -35.54
C THR A 370 -6.00 -29.50 -34.66
N ILE A 371 -4.81 -29.37 -34.07
CA ILE A 371 -4.45 -28.28 -33.13
C ILE A 371 -4.24 -26.92 -33.84
N ASN A 372 -4.33 -26.88 -35.17
CA ASN A 372 -4.29 -25.64 -35.95
C ASN A 372 -5.66 -25.18 -36.47
N THR A 373 -6.77 -25.82 -36.08
CA THR A 373 -8.12 -25.37 -36.46
C THR A 373 -8.71 -24.43 -35.41
N ASP A 374 -9.62 -23.54 -35.79
CA ASP A 374 -10.29 -22.59 -34.89
C ASP A 374 -11.00 -23.24 -33.71
N GLU A 375 -11.48 -24.48 -33.88
CA GLU A 375 -12.06 -25.28 -32.81
C GLU A 375 -11.08 -25.53 -31.67
N SER A 376 -9.80 -25.78 -31.98
CA SER A 376 -8.77 -26.01 -30.96
C SER A 376 -8.51 -24.75 -30.12
N HIS A 377 -8.60 -23.57 -30.74
CA HIS A 377 -8.51 -22.28 -30.05
C HIS A 377 -9.72 -22.01 -29.16
N MET A 378 -10.93 -22.35 -29.63
CA MET A 378 -12.14 -22.26 -28.82
C MET A 378 -12.07 -23.17 -27.60
N VAL A 379 -11.64 -24.43 -27.78
CA VAL A 379 -11.50 -25.38 -26.66
C VAL A 379 -10.38 -24.98 -25.71
N LEU A 380 -9.25 -24.45 -26.20
CA LEU A 380 -8.19 -23.89 -25.36
C LEU A 380 -8.68 -22.67 -24.56
N SER A 381 -9.52 -21.82 -25.15
CA SER A 381 -10.14 -20.69 -24.47
C SER A 381 -11.11 -21.15 -23.39
N GLN A 382 -12.04 -22.06 -23.70
CA GLN A 382 -12.97 -22.64 -22.72
C GLN A 382 -12.24 -23.37 -21.59
N SER A 383 -11.18 -24.11 -21.93
CA SER A 383 -10.31 -24.78 -20.96
C SER A 383 -9.61 -23.77 -20.04
N ALA A 384 -9.13 -22.65 -20.60
CA ALA A 384 -8.52 -21.59 -19.81
C ALA A 384 -9.51 -20.87 -18.90
N VAL A 385 -10.76 -20.74 -19.33
CA VAL A 385 -11.88 -20.23 -18.51
C VAL A 385 -12.17 -21.19 -17.36
N ILE A 386 -12.24 -22.49 -17.61
CA ILE A 386 -12.48 -23.50 -16.57
C ILE A 386 -11.31 -23.54 -15.59
N ALA A 387 -10.07 -23.56 -16.09
CA ALA A 387 -8.86 -23.45 -15.26
C ALA A 387 -8.90 -22.21 -14.37
N PHE A 388 -9.33 -21.09 -14.94
CA PHE A 388 -9.45 -19.83 -14.23
C PHE A 388 -10.56 -19.84 -13.18
N LEU A 389 -11.75 -20.35 -13.50
CA LEU A 389 -12.87 -20.45 -12.56
C LEU A 389 -12.52 -21.40 -11.41
N PHE A 390 -11.84 -22.50 -11.71
CA PHE A 390 -11.33 -23.43 -10.70
C PHE A 390 -10.26 -22.77 -9.82
N TYR A 391 -9.34 -22.01 -10.43
CA TYR A 391 -8.35 -21.23 -9.68
C TYR A 391 -9.01 -20.19 -8.76
N ALA A 392 -9.98 -19.43 -9.26
CA ALA A 392 -10.71 -18.44 -8.47
C ALA A 392 -11.46 -19.11 -7.31
N ALA A 393 -12.14 -20.23 -7.57
CA ALA A 393 -12.86 -21.00 -6.56
C ALA A 393 -11.92 -21.55 -5.47
N LEU A 394 -10.75 -22.09 -5.84
CA LEU A 394 -9.75 -22.56 -4.88
C LEU A 394 -9.06 -21.42 -4.12
N SER A 395 -8.94 -20.24 -4.75
CA SER A 395 -8.28 -19.09 -4.14
C SER A 395 -9.15 -18.37 -3.13
N ILE A 396 -10.49 -18.52 -3.18
CA ILE A 396 -11.41 -17.87 -2.24
C ILE A 396 -11.25 -18.39 -0.80
N PRO A 397 -11.23 -19.71 -0.50
CA PRO A 397 -10.98 -20.21 0.85
C PRO A 397 -9.59 -19.82 1.38
N PHE A 398 -8.58 -19.82 0.50
CA PHE A 398 -7.23 -19.39 0.87
C PHE A 398 -7.17 -17.89 1.16
N ALA A 399 -7.83 -17.07 0.33
CA ALA A 399 -8.01 -15.66 0.58
C ALA A 399 -8.77 -15.42 1.89
N ALA A 400 -9.81 -16.18 2.21
CA ALA A 400 -10.54 -16.05 3.47
C ALA A 400 -9.66 -16.32 4.71
N SER A 401 -8.79 -17.33 4.65
CA SER A 401 -7.80 -17.60 5.69
C SER A 401 -6.77 -16.46 5.84
N LEU A 402 -6.32 -15.89 4.72
CA LEU A 402 -5.37 -14.77 4.74
C LEU A 402 -6.02 -13.44 5.16
N ILE A 403 -7.26 -13.19 4.78
CA ILE A 403 -8.09 -12.07 5.26
C ILE A 403 -8.26 -12.19 6.78
N HIS A 404 -8.49 -13.39 7.30
CA HIS A 404 -8.57 -13.60 8.74
C HIS A 404 -7.30 -13.10 9.44
N ASN A 405 -6.11 -13.47 8.95
CA ASN A 405 -4.83 -12.99 9.52
C ASN A 405 -4.62 -11.48 9.39
N SER A 406 -5.01 -10.88 8.25
CA SER A 406 -4.97 -9.43 8.07
C SER A 406 -5.96 -8.70 9.01
N SER A 407 -7.15 -9.25 9.21
CA SER A 407 -8.16 -8.69 10.11
C SER A 407 -7.83 -8.91 11.60
N VAL A 408 -7.11 -9.97 11.94
CA VAL A 408 -6.56 -10.16 13.30
C VAL A 408 -5.52 -9.07 13.57
N SER A 409 -4.71 -8.70 12.57
CA SER A 409 -3.79 -7.56 12.64
C SER A 409 -4.53 -6.22 12.79
N ALA A 410 -5.78 -6.13 12.30
CA ALA A 410 -6.68 -4.98 12.48
C ALA A 410 -7.38 -4.93 13.84
N LYS A 411 -7.64 -6.10 14.46
CA LYS A 411 -8.27 -6.24 15.78
C LYS A 411 -7.33 -5.88 16.94
N ILE A 412 -6.10 -5.47 16.65
CA ILE A 412 -5.12 -4.96 17.60
C ILE A 412 -5.36 -3.44 17.71
N LEU A 413 -5.94 -2.85 18.74
CA LEU A 413 -6.38 -3.22 20.08
C LEU A 413 -7.43 -2.15 20.44
N PRO A 414 -8.57 -2.45 21.11
CA PRO A 414 -9.37 -1.40 21.75
C PRO A 414 -8.55 -0.84 22.92
N VAL A 415 -7.57 0.02 22.62
CA VAL A 415 -6.58 0.48 23.60
C VAL A 415 -7.21 1.53 24.50
N LEU A 416 -7.79 2.57 23.89
CA LEU A 416 -8.31 3.75 24.59
C LEU A 416 -9.78 4.04 24.28
N ASP A 417 -10.42 3.25 23.41
CA ASP A 417 -11.77 3.51 22.88
C ASP A 417 -12.80 3.71 23.99
N THR A 418 -12.83 2.76 24.93
CA THR A 418 -13.78 2.79 26.05
C THR A 418 -13.58 4.00 26.95
N VAL A 419 -12.33 4.32 27.29
CA VAL A 419 -12.04 5.45 28.18
C VAL A 419 -12.21 6.79 27.48
N ILE A 420 -11.82 6.93 26.22
CA ILE A 420 -12.06 8.15 25.42
C ILE A 420 -13.58 8.37 25.28
N ALA A 421 -14.33 7.32 24.95
CA ALA A 421 -15.79 7.41 24.82
C ALA A 421 -16.47 7.79 26.15
N ARG A 422 -15.99 7.25 27.27
CA ARG A 422 -16.55 7.49 28.61
C ARG A 422 -16.19 8.87 29.17
N GLU A 423 -14.96 9.33 28.99
CA GLU A 423 -14.43 10.50 29.68
C GLU A 423 -14.45 11.79 28.84
N THR A 424 -14.77 11.69 27.54
CA THR A 424 -14.74 12.84 26.60
C THR A 424 -15.94 12.85 25.67
N LYS A 425 -16.18 13.98 25.00
CA LYS A 425 -17.21 14.18 23.98
C LYS A 425 -16.57 14.37 22.59
N PRO A 426 -17.33 14.18 21.50
CA PRO A 426 -16.87 14.59 20.17
C PRO A 426 -16.36 16.04 20.19
N LYS A 427 -15.27 16.28 19.48
CA LYS A 427 -14.50 17.53 19.36
C LYS A 427 -13.72 17.96 20.61
N ASP A 428 -13.79 17.22 21.72
CA ASP A 428 -12.90 17.46 22.84
C ASP A 428 -11.44 17.20 22.42
N ASN A 429 -10.54 18.01 23.00
CA ASN A 429 -9.11 17.79 22.88
C ASN A 429 -8.72 16.59 23.76
N VAL A 430 -8.01 15.63 23.18
CA VAL A 430 -7.36 14.53 23.88
C VAL A 430 -5.88 14.56 23.56
N LEU A 431 -5.03 14.28 24.54
CA LEU A 431 -3.59 14.25 24.34
C LEU A 431 -3.11 12.82 24.51
N ILE A 432 -2.74 12.17 23.41
CA ILE A 432 -2.21 10.82 23.43
C ILE A 432 -0.72 10.89 23.05
N LEU A 433 0.19 10.66 23.99
CA LEU A 433 1.63 10.52 23.68
C LEU A 433 1.99 9.04 23.64
N THR A 434 2.30 8.57 22.45
CA THR A 434 2.70 7.19 22.20
C THR A 434 3.76 7.14 21.10
N THR A 435 4.67 6.16 21.21
CA THR A 435 5.57 5.77 20.10
C THR A 435 4.91 4.79 19.15
N ASN A 436 3.70 4.32 19.46
CA ASN A 436 2.89 3.42 18.66
C ASN A 436 1.59 4.10 18.22
N PHE A 437 1.64 4.81 17.11
CA PHE A 437 0.48 5.55 16.60
C PHE A 437 -0.71 4.64 16.19
N SER A 438 -0.50 3.32 16.04
CA SER A 438 -1.61 2.36 15.82
C SER A 438 -2.60 2.29 16.99
N ALA A 439 -2.15 2.62 18.20
CA ALA A 439 -2.99 2.69 19.39
C ALA A 439 -3.82 3.98 19.49
N ALA A 440 -3.51 5.01 18.70
CA ALA A 440 -4.07 6.35 18.88
C ALA A 440 -5.00 6.80 17.74
N PHE A 441 -4.60 6.66 16.49
CA PHE A 441 -5.30 7.36 15.41
C PHE A 441 -6.62 6.76 14.95
N PRO A 442 -6.78 5.42 14.87
CA PRO A 442 -8.11 4.86 14.62
C PRO A 442 -9.14 5.38 15.61
N VAL A 443 -8.83 5.37 16.91
CA VAL A 443 -9.74 5.83 17.94
C VAL A 443 -9.99 7.32 17.87
N VAL A 444 -8.96 8.17 17.74
CA VAL A 444 -9.14 9.63 17.65
C VAL A 444 -10.08 10.00 16.48
N LEU A 445 -9.90 9.34 15.33
CA LEU A 445 -10.69 9.59 14.13
C LEU A 445 -12.12 9.04 14.23
N GLN A 446 -12.30 7.80 14.69
CA GLN A 446 -13.62 7.16 14.86
C GLN A 446 -14.46 7.86 15.92
N THR A 447 -13.82 8.40 16.94
CA THR A 447 -14.48 9.08 18.04
C THR A 447 -14.65 10.59 17.79
N ASP A 448 -14.19 11.14 16.65
CA ASP A 448 -14.25 12.58 16.34
C ASP A 448 -13.58 13.44 17.44
N ARG A 449 -12.44 12.99 17.97
CA ARG A 449 -11.65 13.75 18.96
C ARG A 449 -10.52 14.52 18.27
N ARG A 450 -9.98 15.54 18.94
CA ARG A 450 -8.86 16.35 18.44
C ARG A 450 -7.59 16.00 19.18
N GLN A 451 -6.52 15.65 18.47
CA GLN A 451 -5.22 15.50 19.09
C GLN A 451 -4.71 16.86 19.58
N ALA A 452 -4.49 16.96 20.88
CA ALA A 452 -4.09 18.20 21.54
C ALA A 452 -2.59 18.46 21.40
N ALA A 453 -1.79 17.39 21.40
CA ALA A 453 -0.35 17.46 21.15
C ALA A 453 -0.05 17.88 19.70
N ARG A 454 0.98 18.70 19.52
CA ARG A 454 1.55 18.98 18.19
C ARG A 454 2.24 17.73 17.63
N TYR A 455 2.89 16.93 18.48
CA TYR A 455 3.44 15.65 18.04
C TYR A 455 2.27 14.68 17.81
N LEU A 456 2.01 14.36 16.55
CA LEU A 456 0.99 13.37 16.23
C LEU A 456 1.34 12.02 16.87
N TRP A 457 2.62 11.69 16.91
CA TRP A 457 3.16 10.58 17.69
C TRP A 457 4.60 10.89 18.09
N CYS A 458 5.13 10.20 19.09
CA CYS A 458 6.43 10.47 19.68
C CYS A 458 7.60 9.85 18.89
N PHE A 459 7.59 9.95 17.56
CA PHE A 459 8.62 9.34 16.69
C PHE A 459 10.04 9.81 17.00
N ASN A 460 10.16 11.05 17.47
CA ASN A 460 11.42 11.69 17.81
C ASN A 460 12.06 11.05 19.05
N VAL A 461 11.28 10.50 19.98
CA VAL A 461 11.79 10.02 21.27
C VAL A 461 12.77 8.84 21.11
N PRO A 462 12.41 7.72 20.44
CA PRO A 462 13.37 6.64 20.18
C PRO A 462 14.59 7.11 19.38
N MET A 463 14.40 8.01 18.42
CA MET A 463 15.48 8.55 17.58
C MET A 463 16.49 9.34 18.42
N VAL A 464 15.99 10.27 19.24
CA VAL A 464 16.80 11.13 20.11
C VAL A 464 17.52 10.30 21.16
N GLU A 465 16.87 9.32 21.77
CA GLU A 465 17.51 8.42 22.75
C GLU A 465 18.69 7.63 22.17
N MET A 466 18.55 7.16 20.93
CA MET A 466 19.65 6.52 20.22
C MET A 466 20.79 7.53 19.98
N LEU A 467 20.45 8.72 19.49
CA LEU A 467 21.43 9.75 19.11
C LEU A 467 22.17 10.38 20.30
N ARG A 468 21.54 10.46 21.47
CA ARG A 468 22.16 10.91 22.74
C ARG A 468 23.32 10.02 23.20
N LYS A 469 23.43 8.80 22.68
CA LYS A 469 24.57 7.89 22.93
C LYS A 469 25.78 8.19 22.03
N GLY A 470 25.61 9.06 21.04
CA GLY A 470 26.63 9.44 20.05
C GLY A 470 27.43 10.69 20.42
N PRO A 471 28.29 11.17 19.49
CA PRO A 471 29.19 12.31 19.71
C PRO A 471 28.45 13.64 19.85
N ASP A 472 27.29 13.80 19.22
CA ASP A 472 26.50 15.04 19.22
C ASP A 472 25.49 15.10 20.38
N ARG A 473 25.80 14.48 21.52
CA ARG A 473 24.86 14.31 22.64
C ARG A 473 24.21 15.63 23.09
N GLU A 474 24.97 16.71 23.21
CA GLU A 474 24.45 18.02 23.66
C GLU A 474 23.34 18.56 22.75
N LYS A 475 23.51 18.43 21.43
CA LYS A 475 22.49 18.80 20.45
C LYS A 475 21.19 18.03 20.68
N TRP A 476 21.29 16.72 20.86
CA TRP A 476 20.12 15.84 21.00
C TRP A 476 19.50 15.90 22.40
N ASP A 477 20.28 16.21 23.44
CA ASP A 477 19.77 16.59 24.77
C ASP A 477 18.94 17.88 24.66
N GLY A 478 19.38 18.85 23.85
CA GLY A 478 18.61 20.07 23.54
C GLY A 478 17.28 19.81 22.81
N GLU A 479 17.29 18.93 21.81
CA GLU A 479 16.06 18.51 21.09
C GLU A 479 15.09 17.79 22.04
N TYR A 480 15.60 16.91 22.90
CA TYR A 480 14.78 16.23 23.91
C TYR A 480 14.13 17.21 24.88
N ALA A 481 14.91 18.17 25.40
CA ALA A 481 14.39 19.21 26.26
C ALA A 481 13.34 20.09 25.55
N SER A 482 13.49 20.32 24.23
CA SER A 482 12.47 21.01 23.43
C SER A 482 11.18 20.22 23.37
N PHE A 483 11.26 18.91 23.10
CA PHE A 483 10.10 18.03 23.10
C PHE A 483 9.32 18.10 24.42
N ILE A 484 9.99 18.01 25.58
CA ILE A 484 9.33 18.11 26.89
C ILE A 484 8.66 19.48 27.08
N ARG A 485 9.37 20.58 26.77
CA ARG A 485 8.79 21.94 26.85
C ARG A 485 7.57 22.11 25.95
N GLU A 486 7.62 21.58 24.74
CA GLU A 486 6.52 21.62 23.77
C GLU A 486 5.32 20.81 24.25
N VAL A 487 5.53 19.63 24.84
CA VAL A 487 4.46 18.82 25.47
C VAL A 487 3.81 19.57 26.63
N VAL A 488 4.61 20.19 27.52
CA VAL A 488 4.11 20.99 28.64
C VAL A 488 3.27 22.17 28.14
N ALA A 489 3.75 22.86 27.10
CA ALA A 489 3.00 23.94 26.46
C ALA A 489 1.68 23.44 25.87
N ASP A 490 1.71 22.31 25.15
CA ASP A 490 0.50 21.72 24.56
C ASP A 490 -0.54 21.37 25.64
N ILE A 491 -0.13 20.75 26.76
CA ILE A 491 -1.05 20.46 27.89
C ILE A 491 -1.66 21.75 28.45
N ARG A 492 -0.83 22.78 28.67
CA ARG A 492 -1.25 24.06 29.27
C ARG A 492 -2.21 24.82 28.36
N ASP A 493 -1.90 24.90 27.08
CA ASP A 493 -2.60 25.77 26.12
C ASP A 493 -3.88 25.10 25.62
N SER A 494 -3.83 23.79 25.34
CA SER A 494 -4.98 23.06 24.79
C SER A 494 -5.93 22.50 25.85
N LYS A 495 -5.48 22.42 27.11
CA LYS A 495 -6.22 21.87 28.26
C LYS A 495 -7.00 20.60 27.89
N PRO A 496 -6.31 19.53 27.43
CA PRO A 496 -6.97 18.32 26.96
C PRO A 496 -7.89 17.77 28.06
N LYS A 497 -9.04 17.21 27.68
CA LYS A 497 -9.97 16.57 28.62
C LYS A 497 -9.44 15.26 29.18
N LEU A 498 -8.69 14.54 28.34
CA LEU A 498 -8.03 13.29 28.69
C LEU A 498 -6.59 13.35 28.20
N ILE A 499 -5.66 12.95 29.06
CA ILE A 499 -4.25 12.73 28.74
C ILE A 499 -3.96 11.23 28.86
N ALA A 500 -3.33 10.66 27.85
CA ALA A 500 -2.90 9.29 27.81
C ALA A 500 -1.42 9.20 27.44
N PHE A 501 -0.62 8.57 28.29
CA PHE A 501 0.79 8.31 28.04
C PHE A 501 1.06 6.82 27.93
N ASP A 502 1.72 6.43 26.86
CA ASP A 502 2.11 5.04 26.61
C ASP A 502 3.19 4.58 27.61
N LYS A 503 2.93 3.46 28.30
CA LYS A 503 3.88 2.83 29.23
C LYS A 503 4.84 1.87 28.54
N TRP A 504 4.63 1.54 27.26
CA TRP A 504 5.53 0.61 26.55
C TRP A 504 6.91 1.20 26.32
N ASN A 505 7.03 2.53 26.36
CA ASN A 505 8.32 3.21 26.32
C ASN A 505 8.72 3.70 27.72
N ASP A 506 9.48 2.86 28.44
CA ASP A 506 9.92 3.11 29.80
C ASP A 506 10.69 4.43 29.96
N SER A 507 11.38 4.90 28.93
CA SER A 507 12.12 6.17 28.96
C SER A 507 11.20 7.37 28.79
N LEU A 508 10.27 7.34 27.83
CA LEU A 508 9.27 8.41 27.65
C LEU A 508 8.50 8.65 28.94
N HIS A 509 7.98 7.56 29.54
CA HIS A 509 7.23 7.66 30.79
C HIS A 509 8.14 8.18 31.92
N ARG A 510 9.30 7.58 32.12
CA ARG A 510 10.23 7.96 33.21
C ARG A 510 10.61 9.43 33.14
N ASP A 511 11.03 9.92 31.98
CA ASP A 511 11.55 11.27 31.83
C ASP A 511 10.44 12.31 31.92
N LEU A 512 9.26 12.07 31.30
CA LEU A 512 8.11 12.96 31.42
C LEU A 512 7.67 13.12 32.88
N PHE A 513 7.58 12.02 33.64
CA PHE A 513 7.15 12.10 35.05
C PHE A 513 8.20 12.62 36.01
N GLN A 514 9.48 12.58 35.63
CA GLN A 514 10.56 13.16 36.42
C GLN A 514 10.72 14.67 36.18
N ASP A 515 10.18 15.19 35.07
CA ASP A 515 10.23 16.63 34.80
C ASP A 515 9.25 17.40 35.71
N PRO A 516 9.74 18.37 36.52
CA PRO A 516 8.90 19.14 37.41
C PRO A 516 7.81 19.94 36.69
N ALA A 517 8.06 20.42 35.46
CA ALA A 517 7.10 21.20 34.70
C ALA A 517 5.93 20.35 34.19
N VAL A 518 6.19 19.08 33.85
CA VAL A 518 5.13 18.11 33.52
C VAL A 518 4.30 17.81 34.76
N SER A 519 4.95 17.56 35.90
CA SER A 519 4.25 17.35 37.18
C SER A 519 3.37 18.55 37.56
N GLU A 520 3.86 19.77 37.35
CA GLU A 520 3.13 21.01 37.61
C GLU A 520 1.85 21.09 36.77
N VAL A 521 1.92 20.85 35.45
CA VAL A 521 0.73 20.93 34.60
C VAL A 521 -0.27 19.80 34.86
N LEU A 522 0.21 18.62 35.31
CA LEU A 522 -0.65 17.50 35.69
C LEU A 522 -1.39 17.72 37.01
N ASN A 523 -1.03 18.71 37.83
CA ASN A 523 -1.77 19.04 39.07
C ASN A 523 -3.23 19.45 38.80
N GLY A 524 -3.52 19.97 37.59
CA GLY A 524 -4.88 20.26 37.12
C GLY A 524 -5.71 19.03 36.75
N TYR A 525 -5.12 17.84 36.85
CA TYR A 525 -5.72 16.59 36.40
C TYR A 525 -5.84 15.58 37.54
N GLU A 526 -6.87 14.74 37.49
CA GLU A 526 -7.02 13.56 38.34
C GLU A 526 -6.48 12.31 37.63
N PRO A 527 -5.66 11.48 38.28
CA PRO A 527 -5.19 10.23 37.69
C PRO A 527 -6.34 9.22 37.60
N LEU A 528 -6.47 8.56 36.46
CA LEU A 528 -7.40 7.45 36.25
C LEU A 528 -6.67 6.11 36.34
N ARG A 529 -7.44 5.02 36.49
CA ARG A 529 -6.89 3.66 36.35
C ARG A 529 -6.33 3.50 34.94
N GLY A 530 -5.05 3.17 34.82
CA GLY A 530 -4.41 2.90 33.53
C GLY A 530 -5.09 1.74 32.79
N GLU A 531 -5.13 1.84 31.46
CA GLU A 531 -5.84 0.91 30.58
C GLU A 531 -4.95 0.53 29.40
N ASN A 532 -4.85 -0.76 29.09
CA ASN A 532 -4.13 -1.30 27.91
C ASN A 532 -2.70 -0.76 27.70
N GLY A 533 -1.94 -0.59 28.79
CA GLY A 533 -0.58 -0.08 28.72
C GLY A 533 -0.47 1.44 28.72
N PHE A 534 -1.56 2.18 28.94
CA PHE A 534 -1.51 3.63 29.09
C PHE A 534 -1.68 4.06 30.54
N ALA A 535 -0.98 5.12 30.91
CA ALA A 535 -1.24 5.90 32.10
C ALA A 535 -2.19 7.05 31.72
N LEU A 536 -3.21 7.32 32.53
CA LEU A 536 -4.36 8.14 32.16
C LEU A 536 -4.62 9.24 33.19
N TRP A 537 -4.97 10.43 32.70
CA TRP A 537 -5.35 11.58 33.51
C TRP A 537 -6.54 12.30 32.90
N LYS A 538 -7.46 12.74 33.74
CA LYS A 538 -8.66 13.49 33.35
C LYS A 538 -8.61 14.90 33.92
N LEU A 539 -9.03 15.88 33.13
CA LEU A 539 -9.11 17.26 33.61
C LEU A 539 -10.14 17.37 34.75
N LYS A 540 -9.75 17.97 35.87
CA LYS A 540 -10.60 18.16 37.06
C LYS A 540 -11.83 19.04 36.80
#